data_AF-A0A962JN55-F1
#
_entry.id   AF-A0A962JN55-F1
#
_cell.length_a   1.000
_cell.length_b   1.000
_cell.length_c   1.000
_cell.angle_alpha   90.00
_cell.angle_beta   90.00
_cell.angle_gamma   90.00
#
_symmetry.space_group_name_H-M   'P 1'
#
loop_
_entity.id
_entity.type
_entity.pdbx_description
1 polymer ?
#
loop_
_entity_poly.entity_id
_entity_poly.type
_entity_poly.pdbx_seq_one_letter_code
_entity_poly.pdbx_strand_id
1 'polypeptide(L)'
;KMANNDYDDEFDETADPIDEEPIDDDIAIESDSADAPASKDKEKEKDILADAETLTVSSKEEARRQLEEEMERFLASGGKIRQIPPDESADPPKRPSGGYGSKPI
;
A
#
# COMPACT_ATOMS: atom_id res chain seq x y z
N LYS A 1 -4.79 -12.70 -31.70
CA LYS A 1 -3.74 -13.64 -31.25
C LYS A 1 -2.98 -12.89 -30.17
N MET A 2 -3.44 -12.97 -28.91
CA MET A 2 -2.76 -12.29 -27.80
C MET A 2 -1.42 -12.98 -27.59
N ALA A 3 -0.35 -12.20 -27.48
CA ALA A 3 0.96 -12.68 -27.07
C ALA A 3 0.79 -13.29 -25.67
N ASN A 4 1.08 -14.59 -25.56
CA ASN A 4 1.18 -15.24 -24.27
C ASN A 4 2.40 -14.62 -23.56
N ASN A 5 2.22 -14.25 -22.30
CA ASN A 5 3.31 -13.83 -21.43
C ASN A 5 4.46 -14.83 -21.55
N ASP A 6 5.61 -14.34 -22.02
CA ASP A 6 6.89 -15.04 -22.10
C ASP A 6 7.58 -15.06 -20.71
N TYR A 7 6.78 -15.22 -19.66
CA TYR A 7 7.24 -15.55 -18.31
C TYR A 7 7.01 -17.05 -18.13
N ASP A 8 7.72 -17.81 -18.96
CA ASP A 8 8.10 -19.18 -18.61
C ASP A 8 9.37 -19.02 -17.77
N ASP A 9 9.14 -18.81 -16.48
CA ASP A 9 10.16 -18.84 -15.43
C ASP A 9 10.59 -20.31 -15.32
N GLU A 10 11.40 -20.77 -16.29
CA GLU A 10 12.26 -21.93 -16.11
C GLU A 10 13.18 -21.58 -14.94
N PHE A 11 12.75 -21.95 -13.74
CA PHE A 11 13.61 -22.00 -12.57
C PHE A 11 14.77 -22.93 -12.93
N ASP A 12 15.87 -22.33 -13.36
CA ASP A 12 17.11 -23.03 -13.68
C ASP A 12 17.66 -23.59 -12.37
N GLU A 13 17.30 -24.83 -12.05
CA GLU A 13 17.79 -25.57 -10.88
C GLU A 13 19.32 -25.79 -10.94
N THR A 14 19.97 -25.46 -12.06
CA THR A 14 21.43 -25.47 -12.23
C THR A 14 22.07 -24.10 -12.16
N ALA A 15 21.27 -23.03 -12.09
CA ALA A 15 21.79 -21.71 -11.71
C ALA A 15 22.29 -21.83 -10.27
N ASP A 16 23.54 -21.41 -10.04
CA ASP A 16 24.11 -21.32 -8.70
C ASP A 16 23.08 -20.59 -7.82
N PRO A 17 22.72 -21.14 -6.63
CA PRO A 17 21.86 -20.40 -5.72
C PRO A 17 22.51 -19.04 -5.56
N ILE A 18 21.73 -17.98 -5.79
CA ILE A 18 22.15 -16.63 -5.46
C ILE A 18 22.43 -16.70 -3.96
N ASP A 19 23.71 -16.81 -3.62
CA ASP A 19 24.19 -16.66 -2.26
C ASP A 19 23.83 -15.21 -1.94
N GLU A 20 22.68 -15.04 -1.29
CA GLU A 20 22.29 -13.81 -0.64
C GLU A 20 23.33 -13.58 0.46
N GLU A 21 24.52 -13.15 0.05
CA GLU A 21 25.54 -12.57 0.91
C GLU A 21 24.79 -11.58 1.80
N PRO A 22 24.87 -11.72 3.13
CA PRO A 22 24.21 -10.78 4.01
C PRO A 22 24.73 -9.40 3.61
N ILE A 23 23.83 -8.56 3.10
CA ILE A 23 24.13 -7.16 2.87
C ILE A 23 24.50 -6.64 4.25
N ASP A 24 25.78 -6.37 4.45
CA ASP A 24 26.28 -5.77 5.67
C ASP A 24 25.67 -4.36 5.72
N ASP A 25 24.59 -4.21 6.48
CA ASP A 25 23.88 -2.94 6.72
C ASP A 25 24.81 -1.85 7.31
N ASP A 26 26.06 -2.21 7.63
CA ASP A 26 27.15 -1.33 8.06
C ASP A 26 27.94 -0.67 6.91
N ILE A 27 27.44 -0.67 5.67
CA ILE A 27 27.93 0.30 4.67
C ILE A 27 27.52 1.71 5.10
N ALA A 28 28.39 2.32 5.91
CA ALA A 28 28.35 3.73 6.24
C ALA A 28 28.33 4.52 4.92
N ILE A 29 27.15 5.01 4.54
CA ILE A 29 27.02 6.11 3.60
C ILE A 29 27.74 7.29 4.27
N GLU A 30 29.03 7.43 3.96
CA GLU A 30 29.78 8.64 4.24
C GLU A 30 29.16 9.73 3.35
N SER A 31 28.14 10.39 3.91
CA SER A 31 27.60 11.63 3.38
C SER A 31 28.65 12.72 3.56
N ASP A 32 29.64 12.77 2.66
CA ASP A 32 30.51 13.93 2.47
C ASP A 32 29.65 15.06 1.89
N SER A 33 28.94 15.77 2.77
CA SER A 33 28.26 17.01 2.44
C SER A 33 28.67 18.08 3.45
N ALA A 34 29.97 18.36 3.46
CA ALA A 34 30.55 19.53 4.09
C ALA A 34 30.63 20.70 3.08
N ASP A 35 29.52 21.41 2.86
CA ASP A 35 29.55 22.86 2.65
C ASP A 35 28.17 23.50 2.95
N ALA A 36 28.17 24.63 3.65
CA ALA A 36 26.99 25.32 4.19
C ALA A 36 26.35 26.28 3.14
N PRO A 37 25.09 26.76 3.26
CA PRO A 37 24.61 27.57 4.39
C PRO A 37 23.21 27.18 4.90
N ALA A 38 23.05 27.25 6.22
CA ALA A 38 21.73 27.21 6.86
C ALA A 38 20.93 28.47 6.49
N SER A 39 19.67 28.30 6.06
CA SER A 39 18.47 28.99 6.56
C SER A 39 17.28 28.80 5.60
N LYS A 40 16.19 28.18 6.09
CA LYS A 40 14.88 27.91 5.43
C LYS A 40 14.73 26.68 4.53
N ASP A 41 15.72 26.26 3.76
CA ASP A 41 15.55 25.05 2.92
C ASP A 41 15.74 23.74 3.69
N LYS A 42 16.53 23.74 4.77
CA LYS A 42 16.72 22.55 5.62
C LYS A 42 15.47 22.07 6.37
N GLU A 43 14.51 22.95 6.64
CA GLU A 43 13.25 22.52 7.28
C GLU A 43 12.31 21.88 6.26
N LYS A 44 12.28 22.42 5.03
CA LYS A 44 11.54 21.79 3.93
C LYS A 44 12.17 20.48 3.47
N GLU A 45 13.50 20.38 3.41
CA GLU A 45 14.18 19.12 3.11
C GLU A 45 13.93 18.06 4.18
N LYS A 46 13.92 18.44 5.47
CA LYS A 46 13.58 17.52 6.55
C LYS A 46 12.11 17.07 6.49
N ASP A 47 11.19 17.97 6.18
CA ASP A 47 9.79 17.62 5.98
C ASP A 47 9.61 16.71 4.75
N ILE A 48 10.31 16.99 3.64
CA ILE A 48 10.28 16.15 2.43
C ILE A 48 10.91 14.77 2.70
N LEU A 49 12.00 14.70 3.47
CA LEU A 49 12.62 13.43 3.86
C LEU A 49 11.70 12.63 4.78
N ALA A 50 11.09 13.27 5.77
CA ALA A 50 10.16 12.63 6.70
C ALA A 50 8.88 12.14 5.98
N ASP A 51 8.32 12.94 5.07
CA ASP A 51 7.21 12.49 4.22
C ASP A 51 7.64 11.35 3.29
N ALA A 52 8.83 11.44 2.69
CA ALA A 52 9.36 10.40 1.81
C ALA A 52 9.58 9.08 2.54
N GLU A 53 10.07 9.11 3.78
CA GLU A 53 10.17 7.93 4.64
C GLU A 53 8.80 7.26 4.75
N THR A 54 7.72 7.98 5.07
CA THR A 54 6.35 7.41 5.14
C THR A 54 5.77 6.95 3.79
N LEU A 55 6.31 7.45 2.67
CA LEU A 55 5.91 7.07 1.32
C LEU A 55 6.61 5.81 0.81
N THR A 56 7.68 5.35 1.46
CA THR A 56 8.38 4.11 1.08
C THR A 56 7.58 2.85 1.46
N VAL A 57 7.85 1.76 0.76
CA VAL A 57 7.19 0.45 1.00
C VAL A 57 7.51 -0.08 2.41
N SER A 58 8.72 0.16 2.92
CA SER A 58 9.14 -0.28 4.26
C SER A 58 8.38 0.45 5.39
N SER A 59 8.10 1.75 5.26
CA SER A 59 7.28 2.45 6.28
C SER A 59 5.83 1.98 6.35
N LYS A 60 5.32 1.35 5.29
CA LYS A 60 3.98 0.73 5.30
C LYS A 60 4.01 -0.74 5.71
N GLU A 61 5.18 -1.30 5.95
CA GLU A 61 5.35 -2.71 6.32
C GLU A 61 4.73 -3.01 7.68
N GLU A 62 4.87 -2.12 8.66
CA GLU A 62 4.22 -2.27 9.96
C GLU A 62 2.69 -2.28 9.82
N ALA A 63 2.13 -1.35 9.04
CA ALA A 63 0.70 -1.28 8.79
C ALA A 63 0.19 -2.52 8.02
N ARG A 64 1.00 -3.04 7.09
CA ARG A 64 0.70 -4.27 6.36
C ARG A 64 0.70 -5.47 7.29
N ARG A 65 1.72 -5.61 8.15
CA ARG A 65 1.82 -6.69 9.12
C ARG A 65 0.66 -6.67 10.12
N GLN A 66 0.28 -5.49 10.62
CA GLN A 66 -0.88 -5.34 11.51
C GLN A 66 -2.17 -5.79 10.80
N LEU A 67 -2.37 -5.37 9.55
CA LEU A 67 -3.53 -5.78 8.76
C LEU A 67 -3.56 -7.29 8.52
N GLU A 68 -2.42 -7.91 8.22
CA GLU A 68 -2.28 -9.35 8.04
C GLU A 68 -2.64 -10.13 9.31
N GLU A 69 -2.14 -9.71 10.47
CA GLU A 69 -2.49 -10.31 11.77
C GLU A 69 -3.99 -10.18 12.09
N GLU A 70 -4.57 -9.01 11.84
CA GLU A 70 -6.01 -8.78 12.03
C GLU A 70 -6.86 -9.64 11.09
N MET A 71 -6.43 -9.79 9.83
CA MET A 71 -7.07 -10.67 8.86
C MET A 71 -7.01 -12.13 9.32
N GLU A 72 -5.85 -12.61 9.74
CA GLU A 72 -5.68 -13.97 10.27
C GLU A 72 -6.58 -14.21 11.47
N ARG A 73 -6.60 -13.28 12.43
CA ARG A 73 -7.48 -13.35 13.61
C ARG A 73 -8.95 -13.38 13.20
N PHE A 74 -9.35 -12.56 12.25
CA PHE A 74 -10.73 -12.53 11.74
C PHE A 74 -11.12 -13.87 11.11
N LEU A 75 -10.26 -14.44 10.27
CA LEU A 75 -10.50 -15.73 9.63
C LEU A 75 -10.48 -16.90 10.65
N ALA A 76 -9.53 -16.89 11.59
CA ALA A 76 -9.44 -17.90 12.66
C ALA A 76 -10.64 -17.86 13.60
N SER A 77 -11.22 -16.67 13.83
CA SER A 77 -12.46 -16.50 14.59
C SER A 77 -13.71 -17.02 13.86
N GLY A 78 -13.57 -17.48 12.61
CA GLY A 78 -14.67 -17.97 11.77
C GLY A 78 -15.31 -16.89 10.89
N GLY A 79 -14.69 -15.70 10.81
CA GLY A 79 -15.05 -14.65 9.86
C GLY A 79 -14.85 -15.09 8.41
N LYS A 80 -15.61 -14.51 7.48
CA LYS A 80 -15.56 -14.87 6.05
C LYS A 80 -15.58 -13.62 5.19
N ILE A 81 -14.78 -13.63 4.13
CA ILE A 81 -14.75 -12.55 3.13
C ILE A 81 -15.86 -12.80 2.12
N ARG A 82 -16.68 -11.78 1.84
CA ARG A 82 -17.74 -11.83 0.83
C ARG A 82 -17.32 -10.97 -0.36
N GLN A 83 -17.39 -11.53 -1.57
CA GLN A 83 -17.18 -10.78 -2.80
C GLN A 83 -18.46 -10.00 -3.12
N ILE A 84 -18.36 -8.68 -3.17
CA ILE A 84 -19.47 -7.79 -3.52
C ILE A 84 -19.43 -7.57 -5.04
N PRO A 85 -20.51 -7.87 -5.78
CA PRO A 85 -20.63 -7.49 -7.19
C PRO A 85 -20.59 -5.96 -7.34
N PRO A 86 -20.04 -5.44 -8.45
CA PRO A 86 -19.87 -4.00 -8.64
C PRO A 86 -21.18 -3.19 -8.58
N ASP A 87 -22.33 -3.81 -8.85
CA ASP A 87 -23.63 -3.13 -8.94
C ASP A 87 -24.45 -3.12 -7.63
N GLU A 88 -23.99 -3.78 -6.54
CA GLU A 88 -24.78 -3.89 -5.29
C GLU A 88 -24.95 -2.54 -4.58
N SER A 89 -23.93 -1.68 -4.67
CA SER A 89 -23.91 -0.33 -4.09
C SER A 89 -24.47 0.74 -5.04
N ALA A 90 -24.90 0.34 -6.24
CA ALA A 90 -25.25 1.24 -7.32
C ALA A 90 -26.73 1.67 -7.34
N ASP A 91 -27.58 1.24 -6.39
CA ASP A 91 -28.92 1.84 -6.23
C ASP A 91 -28.78 3.15 -5.41
N PRO A 92 -28.76 4.32 -6.07
CA PRO A 92 -28.65 5.58 -5.37
C PRO A 92 -29.88 5.79 -4.46
N PRO A 93 -29.73 6.55 -3.36
CA PRO A 93 -30.85 6.83 -2.46
C PRO A 93 -32.01 7.47 -3.24
N LYS A 94 -33.19 6.86 -3.16
CA LYS A 94 -34.39 7.37 -3.84
C LYS A 94 -34.85 8.67 -3.21
N ARG A 95 -35.13 9.67 -4.04
CA ARG A 95 -35.70 10.93 -3.57
C ARG A 95 -37.04 10.67 -2.87
N PRO A 96 -37.31 11.34 -1.73
CA PRO A 96 -38.59 11.19 -1.04
C PRO A 96 -39.73 11.72 -1.92
N SER A 97 -40.80 10.94 -2.07
CA SER A 97 -42.02 11.43 -2.73
C SER A 97 -42.72 12.43 -1.81
N GLY A 98 -42.80 13.69 -2.23
CA GLY A 98 -43.51 14.73 -1.48
C GLY A 98 -45.02 14.45 -1.46
N GLY A 99 -45.56 14.02 -0.32
CA GLY A 99 -47.00 13.87 -0.11
C GLY A 99 -47.74 15.18 0.22
N TYR A 100 -47.05 16.32 0.13
CA TYR A 100 -47.62 17.64 0.40
C TYR A 100 -48.58 18.03 -0.73
N GLY A 101 -49.85 18.30 -0.39
CA GLY A 101 -50.91 18.59 -1.35
C GLY A 101 -51.80 17.39 -1.75
N SER A 102 -51.52 16.19 -1.24
CA SER A 102 -52.39 15.00 -1.43
C SER A 102 -53.51 14.86 -0.38
N LYS A 103 -53.46 15.65 0.70
CA LYS A 103 -54.58 15.75 1.64
C LYS A 103 -55.57 16.79 1.11
N PRO A 104 -56.86 16.44 0.93
CA PRO A 104 -57.90 17.43 0.63
C PRO A 104 -58.03 18.41 1.81
N ILE A 105 -58.33 19.67 1.48
CA ILE A 105 -58.67 20.73 2.43
C ILE A 105 -60.14 20.67 2.84
#